data_AF-A0A4U9I4Q6-F1
#
_entry.id   AF-A0A4U9I4Q6-F1
#
_cell.length_a   1.000
_cell.length_b   1.000
_cell.length_c   1.000
_cell.angle_alpha   90.00
_cell.angle_beta   90.00
_cell.angle_gamma   90.00
#
_symmetry.space_group_name_H-M   'P 1'
#
loop_
_entity.id
_entity.type
_entity.pdbx_description
1 polymer ?
#
loop_
_entity_poly.entity_id
_entity_poly.type
_entity_poly.pdbx_seq_one_letter_code
_entity_poly.pdbx_strand_id
1 'polypeptide(L)'
;MVCRAFFYPDLYGASYDDTGGDGEMYHIDMPVIEQLDQLILARQRFAHGVQTLWFDHPNCIAFSRSGTEEDPGCVVVLSNGDEGEKTITLGENYGNRNWKDFLGNREETVTTDETGTGVFTCNGGSVSVWVIEDAL
;
A
#
# COMPACT_ATOMS: atom_id res chain seq x y z
N MET A 1 -7.03 5.52 3.97
CA MET A 1 -7.89 4.41 4.45
C MET A 1 -7.25 3.11 3.95
N VAL A 2 -6.14 2.64 4.54
CA VAL A 2 -5.53 1.35 4.12
C VAL A 2 -5.13 0.43 5.27
N CYS A 3 -5.00 0.89 6.50
CA CYS A 3 -5.00 -0.01 7.67
C CYS A 3 -5.30 0.84 8.90
N ARG A 4 -6.43 0.68 9.59
CA ARG A 4 -6.63 1.31 10.92
C ARG A 4 -6.68 0.27 12.04
N ALA A 5 -6.94 -0.99 11.67
CA ALA A 5 -6.86 -2.18 12.50
C ALA A 5 -6.39 -3.34 11.61
N PHE A 6 -5.68 -4.30 12.19
CA PHE A 6 -5.41 -5.60 11.59
C PHE A 6 -6.10 -6.67 12.43
N PHE A 7 -6.60 -7.72 11.81
CA PHE A 7 -7.24 -8.83 12.50
C PHE A 7 -6.24 -9.97 12.65
N TYR A 8 -6.18 -10.59 13.83
CA TYR A 8 -5.15 -11.59 14.14
C TYR A 8 -5.23 -12.84 13.22
N PRO A 9 -6.42 -13.38 12.90
CA PRO A 9 -6.57 -14.42 11.89
C PRO A 9 -6.11 -14.03 10.48
N ASP A 10 -6.18 -12.76 10.07
CA ASP A 10 -5.70 -12.35 8.74
C ASP A 10 -4.17 -12.48 8.62
N LEU A 11 -3.47 -12.36 9.75
CA LEU A 11 -2.00 -12.43 9.80
C LEU A 11 -1.46 -13.84 10.04
N TYR A 12 -2.15 -14.64 10.87
CA TYR A 12 -1.67 -15.97 11.28
C TYR A 12 -2.53 -17.12 10.76
N GLY A 13 -3.65 -16.82 10.11
CA GLY A 13 -4.68 -17.79 9.77
C GLY A 13 -5.49 -18.23 10.98
N ALA A 14 -6.57 -18.94 10.72
CA ALA A 14 -7.31 -19.67 11.74
C ALA A 14 -8.01 -20.88 11.12
N SER A 15 -7.99 -22.01 11.81
CA SER A 15 -8.75 -23.20 11.43
C SER A 15 -9.45 -23.74 12.67
N TYR A 16 -10.78 -23.83 12.62
CA TYR A 16 -11.61 -24.32 13.73
C TYR A 16 -12.97 -24.79 13.23
N ASP A 17 -13.63 -25.62 14.03
CA ASP A 17 -15.02 -26.05 13.79
C ASP A 17 -15.97 -25.19 14.62
N ASP A 18 -17.08 -24.73 14.03
CA ASP A 18 -18.10 -23.95 14.70
C ASP A 18 -19.51 -24.40 14.31
N THR A 19 -20.49 -24.14 15.18
CA THR A 19 -21.88 -24.49 14.93
C THR A 19 -22.60 -23.32 14.26
N GLY A 20 -23.16 -23.56 13.08
CA GLY A 20 -23.96 -22.57 12.35
C GLY A 20 -25.26 -22.22 13.07
N GLY A 21 -25.93 -21.15 12.61
CA GLY A 21 -27.24 -20.77 13.14
C GLY A 21 -28.36 -21.81 12.92
N ASP A 22 -28.08 -22.84 12.13
CA ASP A 22 -28.92 -24.01 11.84
C ASP A 22 -28.65 -25.21 12.78
N GLY A 23 -27.62 -25.14 13.64
CA GLY A 23 -27.23 -26.22 14.55
C GLY A 23 -26.29 -27.26 13.94
N GLU A 24 -25.86 -27.09 12.68
CA GLU A 24 -24.91 -27.98 12.02
C GLU A 24 -23.46 -27.52 12.26
N MET A 25 -22.51 -28.46 12.25
CA MET A 25 -21.08 -28.13 12.39
C MET A 25 -20.44 -27.82 11.04
N TYR A 26 -19.68 -26.73 11.00
CA TYR A 26 -18.93 -26.27 9.84
C TYR A 26 -17.46 -26.15 10.20
N HIS A 27 -16.61 -26.62 9.29
CA HIS A 27 -15.19 -26.35 9.33
C HIS A 27 -14.93 -24.96 8.73
N ILE A 28 -14.35 -24.05 9.51
CA ILE A 28 -13.94 -22.71 9.07
C ILE A 28 -12.44 -22.71 8.89
N ASP A 29 -12.01 -22.36 7.69
CA ASP A 29 -10.62 -22.11 7.34
C ASP A 29 -10.46 -20.66 6.90
N MET A 30 -9.59 -19.93 7.59
CA MET A 30 -9.18 -18.57 7.26
C MET A 30 -7.70 -18.61 6.90
N PRO A 31 -7.35 -18.53 5.60
CA PRO A 31 -5.96 -18.54 5.16
C PRO A 31 -5.25 -17.24 5.52
N VAL A 32 -3.93 -17.32 5.65
CA VAL A 32 -3.05 -16.15 5.86
C VAL A 32 -3.06 -15.26 4.61
N ILE A 33 -3.07 -13.94 4.81
CA ILE A 33 -2.88 -12.98 3.73
C ILE A 33 -1.38 -12.74 3.52
N GLU A 34 -0.82 -13.28 2.43
CA GLU A 34 0.63 -13.35 2.18
C GLU A 34 1.35 -11.99 2.11
N GLN A 35 0.68 -10.87 1.83
CA GLN A 35 1.31 -9.54 1.80
C GLN A 35 1.06 -8.67 3.05
N LEU A 36 0.32 -9.17 4.05
CA LEU A 36 -0.11 -8.35 5.19
C LEU A 36 1.05 -7.98 6.11
N ASP A 37 2.01 -8.88 6.31
CA ASP A 37 3.24 -8.64 7.07
C ASP A 37 4.07 -7.50 6.45
N GLN A 38 4.25 -7.50 5.13
CA GLN A 38 4.96 -6.46 4.40
C GLN A 38 4.23 -5.12 4.49
N LEU A 39 2.89 -5.12 4.40
CA LEU A 39 2.10 -3.90 4.60
C LEU A 39 2.22 -3.35 6.02
N ILE A 40 2.32 -4.21 7.04
CA ILE A 40 2.56 -3.80 8.42
C ILE A 40 3.96 -3.17 8.55
N LEU A 41 4.98 -3.78 7.96
CA LEU A 41 6.34 -3.23 7.94
C LEU A 41 6.41 -1.89 7.21
N ALA A 42 5.77 -1.80 6.03
CA ALA A 42 5.69 -0.56 5.26
C ALA A 42 5.01 0.55 6.05
N ARG A 43 3.96 0.23 6.80
CA ARG A 43 3.28 1.17 7.68
C ARG A 43 4.19 1.66 8.81
N GLN A 44 4.97 0.77 9.42
CA GLN A 44 5.87 1.13 10.52
C GLN A 44 7.02 2.03 10.05
N ARG A 45 7.50 1.85 8.82
CA ARG A 45 8.67 2.56 8.27
C ARG A 45 8.35 3.84 7.51
N PHE A 46 7.19 3.90 6.84
CA PHE A 46 6.93 4.94 5.84
C PHE A 46 5.60 5.68 6.03
N ALA A 47 4.76 5.29 7.00
CA ALA A 47 3.48 5.96 7.24
C ALA A 47 3.62 7.17 8.18
N HIS A 48 4.57 8.06 7.89
CA HIS A 48 4.90 9.25 8.68
C HIS A 48 4.43 10.54 8.00
N GLY A 49 4.22 11.60 8.77
CA GLY A 49 3.83 12.91 8.23
C GLY A 49 2.38 13.02 7.73
N VAL A 50 2.12 14.11 7.01
CA VAL A 50 0.80 14.49 6.48
C VAL A 50 0.37 13.55 5.36
N GLN A 51 -0.91 13.22 5.31
CA GLN A 51 -1.49 12.40 4.25
C GLN A 51 -2.21 13.26 3.22
N THR A 52 -1.89 13.06 1.95
CA THR A 52 -2.65 13.63 0.81
C THR A 52 -3.34 12.49 0.06
N LEU A 53 -4.61 12.67 -0.31
CA LEU A 53 -5.44 11.64 -0.94
C LEU A 53 -5.89 12.10 -2.33
N TRP A 54 -5.72 11.24 -3.31
CA TRP A 54 -6.26 11.37 -4.67
C TRP A 54 -7.34 10.31 -4.88
N PHE A 55 -8.59 10.77 -4.89
CA PHE A 55 -9.79 9.96 -5.09
C PHE A 55 -10.55 10.50 -6.32
N ASP A 56 -9.88 10.45 -7.47
CA ASP A 56 -10.31 11.02 -8.74
C ASP A 56 -10.75 9.94 -9.76
N HIS A 57 -10.51 8.65 -9.46
CA HIS A 57 -10.99 7.54 -10.27
C HIS A 57 -11.66 6.47 -9.39
N PRO A 58 -12.84 5.94 -9.79
CA PRO A 58 -13.60 4.99 -8.97
C PRO A 58 -12.83 3.70 -8.68
N ASN A 59 -11.98 3.27 -9.62
CA ASN A 59 -11.24 2.04 -9.52
C ASN A 59 -9.75 2.21 -9.21
N CYS A 60 -9.25 3.46 -9.14
CA CYS A 60 -7.83 3.72 -8.91
C CYS A 60 -7.66 4.91 -7.96
N ILE A 61 -7.10 4.63 -6.80
CA ILE A 61 -6.96 5.58 -5.70
C ILE A 61 -5.49 5.64 -5.34
N ALA A 62 -5.00 6.83 -5.00
CA ALA A 62 -3.67 6.96 -4.43
C ALA A 62 -3.67 7.87 -3.21
N PHE A 63 -2.72 7.66 -2.33
CA PHE A 63 -2.41 8.61 -1.27
C PHE A 63 -0.92 8.64 -1.04
N SER A 64 -0.43 9.78 -0.56
CA SER A 64 0.95 9.95 -0.16
C SER A 64 1.03 10.29 1.31
N ARG A 65 2.18 9.98 1.90
CA ARG A 65 2.60 10.36 3.24
C ARG A 65 3.86 11.18 3.06
N SER A 66 3.86 12.41 3.57
CA SER A 66 4.93 13.38 3.33
C SER A 66 6.24 13.07 4.04
N GLY A 67 6.28 12.06 4.91
CA GLY A 67 7.41 11.88 5.82
C GLY A 67 7.53 13.01 6.85
N THR A 68 8.55 12.92 7.69
CA THR A 68 9.01 13.95 8.63
C THR A 68 10.47 14.32 8.29
N GLU A 69 11.12 15.14 9.11
CA GLU A 69 12.56 15.42 8.95
C GLU A 69 13.44 14.18 9.18
N GLU A 70 12.96 13.24 10.01
CA GLU A 70 13.71 12.06 10.46
C GLU A 70 13.25 10.78 9.75
N ASP A 71 11.96 10.66 9.43
CA ASP A 71 11.35 9.46 8.87
C ASP A 71 10.84 9.68 7.44
N PRO A 72 11.12 8.75 6.51
CA PRO A 72 10.66 8.85 5.13
C PRO A 72 9.15 8.70 4.99
N GLY A 73 8.63 9.28 3.90
CA GLY A 73 7.25 9.10 3.45
C GLY A 73 7.06 7.92 2.50
N CYS A 74 5.85 7.79 1.96
CA CYS A 74 5.54 6.85 0.87
C CYS A 74 4.45 7.39 -0.05
N VAL A 75 4.36 6.80 -1.23
CA VAL A 75 3.21 6.92 -2.13
C VAL A 75 2.59 5.55 -2.28
N VAL A 76 1.28 5.45 -2.10
CA VAL A 76 0.56 4.19 -2.23
C VAL A 76 -0.48 4.37 -3.33
N VAL A 77 -0.46 3.46 -4.29
CA VAL A 77 -1.44 3.39 -5.37
C VAL A 77 -2.17 2.05 -5.25
N LEU A 78 -3.49 2.09 -5.33
CA LEU A 78 -4.35 0.91 -5.33
C LEU A 78 -5.23 0.94 -6.57
N SER A 79 -5.37 -0.21 -7.22
CA SER A 79 -6.35 -0.41 -8.27
C SER A 79 -7.17 -1.66 -8.01
N ASN A 80 -8.50 -1.56 -8.02
CA ASN A 80 -9.41 -2.71 -7.92
C ASN A 80 -9.98 -3.15 -9.28
N GLY A 81 -9.62 -2.47 -10.36
CA GLY A 81 -9.96 -2.83 -11.74
C GLY A 81 -8.72 -3.26 -12.51
N ASP A 82 -8.54 -2.69 -13.69
CA ASP A 82 -7.35 -2.85 -14.52
C ASP A 82 -6.12 -2.15 -13.91
N GLU A 83 -4.99 -2.21 -14.61
CA GLU A 83 -3.79 -1.44 -14.26
C GLU A 83 -4.13 0.04 -14.00
N GLY A 84 -3.60 0.57 -12.90
CA GLY A 84 -3.83 1.94 -12.46
C GLY A 84 -2.55 2.74 -12.48
N GLU A 85 -2.64 3.99 -12.93
CA GLU A 85 -1.56 4.97 -12.84
C GLU A 85 -2.06 6.27 -12.21
N LYS A 86 -1.17 6.94 -11.48
CA LYS A 86 -1.41 8.25 -10.89
C LYS A 86 -0.19 9.14 -11.03
N THR A 87 -0.40 10.28 -11.68
CA THR A 87 0.54 11.39 -11.66
C THR A 87 0.39 12.15 -10.35
N ILE A 88 1.43 12.12 -9.53
CA ILE A 88 1.41 12.70 -8.18
C ILE A 88 2.55 13.70 -8.04
N THR A 89 2.21 14.92 -7.60
CA THR A 89 3.18 15.95 -7.24
C THR A 89 3.39 15.95 -5.73
N LEU A 90 4.60 15.57 -5.31
CA LEU A 90 5.00 15.52 -3.89
C LEU A 90 5.67 16.81 -3.41
N GLY A 91 6.12 17.65 -4.34
CA GLY A 91 6.83 18.90 -4.08
C GLY A 91 8.34 18.79 -4.28
N GLU A 92 9.01 19.93 -4.41
CA GLU A 92 10.42 20.05 -4.81
C GLU A 92 11.41 19.27 -3.92
N ASN A 93 11.07 19.06 -2.64
CA ASN A 93 11.88 18.24 -1.71
C ASN A 93 12.04 16.78 -2.18
N TYR A 94 11.08 16.31 -2.98
CA TYR A 94 11.06 14.98 -3.58
C TYR A 94 11.49 15.01 -5.04
N GLY A 95 12.12 16.09 -5.51
CA GLY A 95 12.57 16.22 -6.88
C GLY A 95 13.77 15.33 -7.20
N ASN A 96 13.81 14.79 -8.42
CA ASN A 96 14.89 13.91 -8.91
C ASN A 96 15.18 12.71 -8.00
N ARG A 97 14.14 12.11 -7.41
CA ARG A 97 14.25 10.95 -6.52
C ARG A 97 13.79 9.69 -7.24
N ASN A 98 14.49 8.59 -6.98
CA ASN A 98 14.07 7.26 -7.42
C ASN A 98 13.16 6.63 -6.38
N TRP A 99 12.12 5.97 -6.87
CA TRP A 99 11.11 5.29 -6.09
C TRP A 99 10.99 3.84 -6.55
N LYS A 100 10.83 2.94 -5.58
CA LYS A 100 10.65 1.50 -5.81
C LYS A 100 9.46 0.98 -5.02
N ASP A 101 8.82 -0.05 -5.56
CA ASP A 101 7.71 -0.72 -4.89
C ASP A 101 8.25 -1.62 -3.77
N PHE A 102 7.93 -1.26 -2.53
CA PHE A 102 8.30 -2.00 -1.33
C PHE A 102 7.70 -3.41 -1.31
N LEU A 103 6.51 -3.59 -1.90
CA LEU A 103 5.85 -4.90 -1.95
C LEU A 103 6.41 -5.81 -3.03
N GLY A 104 7.25 -5.29 -3.93
CA GLY A 104 7.81 -6.05 -5.05
C GLY A 104 6.79 -6.48 -6.11
N ASN A 105 5.58 -5.90 -6.11
CA ASN A 105 4.58 -6.17 -7.15
C ASN A 105 4.98 -5.52 -8.49
N ARG A 106 5.78 -4.45 -8.44
CA ARG A 106 6.40 -3.78 -9.58
C ARG A 106 7.92 -3.82 -9.47
N GLU A 107 8.59 -4.18 -10.57
CA GLU A 107 10.06 -4.17 -10.67
C GLU A 107 10.61 -2.85 -11.21
N GLU A 108 9.75 -2.03 -11.82
CA GLU A 108 10.13 -0.72 -12.35
C GLU A 108 10.56 0.27 -11.26
N THR A 109 11.40 1.22 -11.65
CA THR A 109 11.79 2.36 -10.81
C THR A 109 11.15 3.62 -11.37
N VAL A 110 10.46 4.36 -10.50
CA VAL A 110 9.84 5.64 -10.86
C VAL A 110 10.78 6.76 -10.44
N THR A 111 11.17 7.63 -11.39
CA THR A 111 11.97 8.82 -11.08
C THR A 111 11.08 10.05 -11.17
N THR A 112 11.04 10.84 -10.10
CA THR A 112 10.33 12.12 -10.07
C THR A 112 11.13 13.21 -10.80
N ASP A 113 10.43 14.17 -11.39
CA ASP A 113 11.05 15.37 -11.98
C ASP A 113 11.56 16.36 -10.91
N GLU A 114 12.09 17.52 -11.33
CA GLU A 114 12.61 18.56 -10.42
C GLU A 114 11.56 19.10 -9.44
N THR A 115 10.27 19.02 -9.79
CA THR A 115 9.16 19.48 -8.95
C THR A 115 8.65 18.40 -7.99
N GLY A 116 9.25 17.21 -8.02
CA GLY A 116 8.79 16.04 -7.28
C GLY A 116 7.52 15.43 -7.86
N THR A 117 7.26 15.63 -9.16
CA THR A 117 6.15 14.99 -9.86
C THR A 117 6.61 13.68 -10.49
N GLY A 118 5.86 12.62 -10.28
CA GLY A 118 6.14 11.30 -10.85
C GLY A 118 4.86 10.57 -11.24
N VAL A 119 4.97 9.60 -12.14
CA VAL A 119 3.87 8.70 -12.52
C VAL A 119 4.06 7.40 -11.77
N PHE A 120 3.16 7.14 -10.82
CA PHE A 120 3.18 5.94 -9.98
C PHE A 120 2.14 4.95 -10.48
N THR A 121 2.54 3.71 -10.67
CA THR A 121 1.72 2.65 -11.25
C THR A 121 1.34 1.61 -10.20
N CYS A 122 0.34 0.80 -10.50
CA CYS A 122 -0.12 -0.32 -9.70
C CYS A 122 -0.71 -1.39 -10.61
N ASN A 123 -0.46 -2.66 -10.33
CA ASN A 123 -1.14 -3.75 -11.04
C ASN A 123 -2.66 -3.71 -10.78
N GLY A 124 -3.45 -4.23 -11.71
CA GLY A 124 -4.89 -4.40 -11.51
C GLY A 124 -5.20 -5.35 -10.36
N GLY A 125 -6.22 -5.05 -9.56
CA GLY A 125 -6.58 -5.83 -8.37
C GLY A 125 -5.48 -5.88 -7.29
N SER A 126 -4.58 -4.88 -7.26
CA SER A 126 -3.39 -4.89 -6.41
C SER A 126 -3.17 -3.56 -5.69
N VAL A 127 -2.10 -3.52 -4.91
CA VAL A 127 -1.56 -2.34 -4.23
C VAL A 127 -0.05 -2.28 -4.48
N SER A 128 0.47 -1.10 -4.76
CA SER A 128 1.91 -0.82 -4.80
C SER A 128 2.24 0.27 -3.80
N VAL A 129 3.31 0.05 -3.03
CA VAL A 129 3.79 0.98 -2.00
C VAL A 129 5.15 1.50 -2.44
N TRP A 130 5.14 2.66 -3.07
CA TRP A 130 6.32 3.34 -3.56
C TRP A 130 7.03 4.07 -2.43
N VAL A 131 8.31 3.74 -2.26
CA VAL A 131 9.21 4.35 -1.28
C VAL A 131 10.46 4.85 -1.98
N ILE A 132 11.11 5.86 -1.40
CA ILE A 132 12.39 6.34 -1.94
C ILE A 132 13.41 5.20 -1.88
N GLU A 133 14.12 4.97 -2.98
CA GLU A 133 15.10 3.89 -3.10
C GLU A 133 16.19 3.96 -2.01
N ASP A 134 16.65 5.16 -1.66
CA ASP A 134 17.62 5.39 -0.59
C ASP A 134 17.13 5.00 0.82
N ALA A 135 15.81 4.82 0.99
CA ALA A 135 15.17 4.51 2.26
C ALA A 135 14.81 3.02 2.42
N LEU A 136 15.07 2.18 1.41
CA LEU A 136 14.81 0.74 1.43
C LEU A 136 15.76 -0.02 2.37
#